data_AF-A0A7C4GGP6-F1
#
_entry.id   AF-A0A7C4GGP6-F1
#
_cell.length_a   1.000
_cell.length_b   1.000
_cell.length_c   1.000
_cell.angle_alpha   90.00
_cell.angle_beta   90.00
_cell.angle_gamma   90.00
#
_symmetry.space_group_name_H-M   'P 1'
#
loop_
_entity.id
_entity.type
_entity.pdbx_description
1 polymer ?
#
loop_
_entity_poly.entity_id
_entity_poly.type
_entity_poly.pdbx_seq_one_letter_code
_entity_poly.pdbx_strand_id
1 'polypeptide(L)'
;MTLFKCPRCGATSSSDWICRCGFPMEIVPERLIWSIDEREPSIWRYKSLLPHAERIVSLGEGLTDLRRVDGVLVKDETRNPTGSYVDRGSSVMVSSSNIAIEELEFLQDVTISLASYLIASGEGVRVIVNPERVDVSELLYLSQLNIPISFDIREAGASYENPFMIEGFKTIAYELYEFKGKFDGVVIPSESGILAYGIIKGFRELEEMGLMKMPQIYLVHYSGIGGEFIEFLKSLGARTMSLDTKDVMESLIKLAKLGIYVKPISAMAYSAASRLGSEYVALLTGSSMRRWRNLNSLAPLTELQRRILEVMRKGEEMTAYQIWRLVGGATLQGVYKALLKLSRMGLVSSERKLHKRRMKRVYRLIKSTTCSKEVI
;
A
#
# COMPACT_ATOMS: atom_id res chain seq x y z
N MET A 1 -12.82 23.84 -3.90
CA MET A 1 -11.45 24.04 -3.37
C MET A 1 -11.37 23.27 -2.06
N THR A 2 -10.42 22.34 -1.92
CA THR A 2 -10.32 21.50 -0.72
C THR A 2 -9.83 22.35 0.44
N LEU A 3 -10.59 22.40 1.54
CA LEU A 3 -10.20 23.10 2.76
C LEU A 3 -9.45 22.14 3.68
N PHE A 4 -8.23 22.49 4.04
CA PHE A 4 -7.45 21.75 5.02
C PHE A 4 -7.66 22.34 6.42
N LYS A 5 -7.64 21.48 7.43
CA LYS A 5 -7.77 21.86 8.84
C LYS A 5 -6.63 21.30 9.65
N CYS A 6 -6.10 22.07 10.58
CA CYS A 6 -5.11 21.59 11.55
C CYS A 6 -5.82 20.80 12.65
N PRO A 7 -5.44 19.54 12.90
CA PRO A 7 -6.08 18.72 13.92
C PRO A 7 -5.72 19.15 15.36
N ARG A 8 -4.65 19.94 15.54
CA ARG A 8 -4.23 20.46 16.85
C ARG A 8 -4.92 21.77 17.22
N CYS A 9 -4.80 22.79 16.36
CA CYS A 9 -5.26 24.15 16.69
C CYS A 9 -6.52 24.59 15.93
N GLY A 10 -7.02 23.78 15.00
CA GLY A 10 -8.23 24.07 14.23
C GLY A 10 -8.05 25.11 13.12
N ALA A 11 -6.84 25.67 12.93
CA ALA A 11 -6.56 26.60 11.84
C ALA A 11 -6.85 25.95 10.48
N THR A 12 -7.35 26.73 9.53
CA THR A 12 -7.70 26.26 8.19
C THR A 12 -6.79 26.88 7.14
N SER A 13 -6.46 26.13 6.09
CA SER A 13 -5.76 26.63 4.91
C SER A 13 -6.31 25.98 3.65
N SER A 14 -6.22 26.68 2.51
CA SER A 14 -6.60 26.15 1.19
C SER A 14 -5.38 25.83 0.32
N SER A 15 -4.17 26.07 0.83
CA SER A 15 -2.91 25.92 0.08
C SER A 15 -1.80 25.29 0.91
N ASP A 16 -1.78 25.53 2.22
CA ASP A 16 -0.71 25.07 3.10
C ASP A 16 -1.04 23.69 3.68
N TRP A 17 -0.07 22.79 3.57
CA TRP A 17 -0.09 21.40 4.02
C TRP A 17 0.36 21.27 5.47
N ILE A 18 1.12 22.25 5.95
CA ILE A 18 1.68 22.32 7.29
C ILE A 18 1.11 23.57 7.96
N CYS A 19 0.53 23.40 9.14
CA CYS A 19 0.06 24.50 9.95
C CYS A 19 1.25 25.31 10.52
N ARG A 20 1.04 26.59 10.79
CA ARG A 20 2.02 27.44 11.50
C ARG A 20 2.46 26.90 12.87
N CYS A 21 1.70 25.98 13.45
CA CYS A 21 2.07 25.28 14.69
C CYS A 21 2.90 24.00 14.45
N GLY A 22 3.37 23.77 13.22
CA GLY A 22 4.21 22.63 12.82
C GLY A 22 3.47 21.32 12.58
N PHE A 23 2.14 21.30 12.65
CA PHE A 23 1.34 20.08 12.48
C PHE A 23 0.90 19.89 11.02
N PRO A 24 0.85 18.64 10.52
CA PRO A 24 0.24 18.37 9.22
C PRO A 24 -1.23 18.77 9.24
N MET A 25 -1.68 19.37 8.16
CA MET A 25 -3.10 19.62 7.94
C MET A 25 -3.78 18.34 7.47
N GLU A 26 -5.08 18.24 7.71
CA GLU A 26 -5.91 17.13 7.24
C GLU A 26 -7.07 17.61 6.38
N ILE A 27 -7.59 16.69 5.56
CA ILE A 27 -8.83 16.89 4.82
C ILE A 27 -9.97 16.39 5.71
N VAL A 28 -10.91 17.29 6.03
CA VAL A 28 -12.12 16.95 6.78
C VAL A 28 -13.27 16.82 5.78
N PRO A 29 -13.82 15.62 5.58
CA PRO A 29 -14.96 15.44 4.69
C PRO A 29 -16.21 16.12 5.26
N GLU A 30 -17.06 16.67 4.39
CA GLU A 30 -18.32 17.29 4.82
C GLU A 30 -19.30 16.24 5.39
N ARG A 31 -19.24 15.02 4.86
CA ARG A 31 -20.06 13.88 5.27
C ARG A 31 -19.25 12.59 5.13
N LEU A 32 -19.41 11.70 6.10
CA LEU A 32 -18.86 10.36 6.07
C LEU A 32 -19.97 9.39 5.62
N ILE A 33 -19.77 8.74 4.48
CA ILE A 33 -20.70 7.76 3.93
C ILE A 33 -19.91 6.51 3.58
N TRP A 34 -20.14 5.42 4.31
CA TRP A 34 -19.56 4.13 3.97
C TRP A 34 -20.25 3.53 2.75
N SER A 35 -19.60 3.66 1.60
CA SER A 35 -20.03 3.06 0.34
C SER A 35 -18.82 2.52 -0.39
N ILE A 36 -18.81 1.21 -0.64
CA ILE A 36 -17.72 0.49 -1.31
C ILE A 36 -18.14 0.03 -2.71
N ASP A 37 -17.24 0.16 -3.69
CA ASP A 37 -17.37 -0.56 -4.96
C ASP A 37 -16.45 -1.79 -4.95
N GLU A 38 -17.01 -2.96 -4.67
CA GLU A 38 -16.24 -4.21 -4.57
C GLU A 38 -15.56 -4.62 -5.89
N ARG A 39 -16.00 -4.04 -7.02
CA ARG A 39 -15.41 -4.31 -8.34
C ARG A 39 -14.12 -3.53 -8.59
N GLU A 40 -13.86 -2.48 -7.81
CA GLU A 40 -12.65 -1.68 -7.89
C GLU A 40 -11.51 -2.38 -7.12
N PRO A 41 -10.46 -2.89 -7.80
CA PRO A 41 -9.41 -3.68 -7.18
C PRO A 41 -8.27 -2.81 -6.60
N SER A 42 -8.62 -1.67 -6.00
CA SER A 42 -7.68 -0.74 -5.37
C SER A 42 -8.33 -0.05 -4.17
N ILE A 43 -7.58 0.83 -3.50
CA ILE A 43 -8.13 1.71 -2.45
C ILE A 43 -9.27 2.61 -2.95
N TRP A 44 -9.40 2.83 -4.26
CA TRP A 44 -10.49 3.63 -4.83
C TRP A 44 -11.86 2.98 -4.70
N ARG A 45 -11.94 1.73 -4.23
CA ARG A 45 -13.20 1.16 -3.72
C ARG A 45 -13.82 2.03 -2.62
N TYR A 46 -13.01 2.80 -1.88
CA TYR A 46 -13.43 3.73 -0.83
C TYR A 46 -13.64 5.16 -1.33
N LYS A 47 -13.88 5.39 -2.64
CA LYS A 47 -14.01 6.72 -3.24
C LYS A 47 -14.96 7.67 -2.51
N SER A 48 -16.01 7.14 -1.89
CA SER A 48 -16.98 7.90 -1.08
C SER A 48 -16.38 8.58 0.16
N LEU A 49 -15.24 8.09 0.64
CA LEU A 49 -14.53 8.57 1.81
C LEU A 49 -13.17 9.21 1.45
N LEU A 50 -12.79 9.20 0.17
CA LEU A 50 -11.56 9.81 -0.31
C LEU A 50 -11.86 11.19 -0.92
N PRO A 51 -10.86 12.08 -1.00
CA PRO A 51 -11.00 13.35 -1.72
C PRO A 51 -11.46 13.16 -3.17
N HIS A 52 -12.20 14.12 -3.67
CA HIS A 52 -12.66 14.10 -5.06
C HIS A 52 -11.47 14.13 -6.04
N ALA A 53 -11.48 13.21 -7.00
CA ALA A 53 -10.52 13.13 -8.10
C ALA A 53 -11.24 13.15 -9.44
N GLU A 54 -10.84 14.06 -10.34
CA GLU A 54 -11.35 14.09 -11.73
C GLU A 54 -10.83 12.90 -12.53
N ARG A 55 -9.55 12.56 -12.32
CA ARG A 55 -8.88 11.42 -12.92
C ARG A 55 -8.21 10.59 -11.85
N ILE A 56 -8.64 9.34 -11.73
CA ILE A 56 -8.03 8.37 -10.81
C ILE A 56 -6.79 7.76 -11.46
N VAL A 57 -5.67 7.83 -10.76
CA VAL A 57 -4.40 7.18 -11.11
C VAL A 57 -4.14 6.12 -10.07
N SER A 58 -4.31 4.85 -10.46
CA SER A 58 -4.10 3.69 -9.59
C SER A 58 -3.20 2.67 -10.28
N LEU A 59 -2.36 2.00 -9.49
CA LEU A 59 -1.54 0.86 -9.92
C LEU A 59 -2.05 -0.46 -9.28
N GLY A 60 -3.22 -0.42 -8.64
CA GLY A 60 -3.81 -1.53 -7.90
C GLY A 60 -3.29 -1.66 -6.46
N GLU A 61 -2.91 -0.54 -5.85
CA GLU A 61 -2.53 -0.44 -4.45
C GLU A 61 -3.68 -0.71 -3.49
N GLY A 62 -3.31 -1.16 -2.29
CA GLY A 62 -4.25 -1.63 -1.30
C GLY A 62 -4.67 -3.07 -1.51
N LEU A 63 -5.74 -3.45 -0.83
CA LEU A 63 -6.27 -4.81 -0.76
C LEU A 63 -5.19 -5.84 -0.42
N THR A 64 -4.23 -5.41 0.40
CA THR A 64 -3.06 -6.20 0.78
C THR A 64 -3.45 -7.30 1.76
N ASP A 65 -2.68 -8.39 1.72
CA ASP A 65 -2.97 -9.59 2.49
C ASP A 65 -2.98 -9.31 4.01
N LEU A 66 -3.99 -9.85 4.68
CA LEU A 66 -4.13 -9.86 6.13
C LEU A 66 -4.23 -11.31 6.60
N ARG A 67 -3.14 -11.83 7.16
CA ARG A 67 -3.04 -13.26 7.49
C ARG A 67 -2.21 -13.52 8.72
N ARG A 68 -2.34 -14.73 9.28
CA ARG A 68 -1.47 -15.17 10.36
C ARG A 68 -0.11 -15.63 9.81
N VAL A 69 0.95 -15.13 10.41
CA VAL A 69 2.34 -15.51 10.18
C VAL A 69 2.91 -15.92 11.53
N ASP A 70 3.12 -17.23 11.71
CA ASP A 70 3.59 -17.82 12.96
C ASP A 70 2.84 -17.30 14.20
N GLY A 71 1.50 -17.36 14.14
CA GLY A 71 0.60 -16.93 15.21
C GLY A 71 0.25 -15.43 15.22
N VAL A 72 1.06 -14.57 14.60
CA VAL A 72 0.84 -13.11 14.57
C VAL A 72 -0.02 -12.71 13.39
N LEU A 73 -1.06 -11.91 13.60
CA LEU A 73 -1.86 -11.35 12.51
C LEU A 73 -1.06 -10.23 11.84
N VAL A 74 -0.85 -10.33 10.52
CA VAL A 74 0.05 -9.46 9.76
C VAL A 74 -0.71 -8.80 8.62
N LYS A 75 -0.62 -7.47 8.55
CA LYS A 75 -1.04 -6.67 7.40
C LYS A 75 0.18 -6.38 6.52
N ASP A 76 0.28 -7.04 5.37
CA ASP A 76 1.48 -7.07 4.52
C ASP A 76 1.46 -5.98 3.43
N GLU A 77 1.86 -4.75 3.77
CA GLU A 77 1.95 -3.63 2.83
C GLU A 77 3.14 -3.74 1.85
N THR A 78 4.01 -4.74 2.01
CA THR A 78 5.11 -5.01 1.05
C THR A 78 4.61 -5.50 -0.31
N ARG A 79 3.32 -5.83 -0.40
CA ARG A 79 2.67 -6.37 -1.61
C ARG A 79 2.16 -5.29 -2.57
N ASN A 80 2.12 -4.03 -2.12
CA ASN A 80 1.76 -2.89 -2.95
C ASN A 80 2.67 -2.77 -4.20
N PRO A 81 2.23 -2.08 -5.27
CA PRO A 81 2.94 -1.94 -6.54
C PRO A 81 4.46 -1.69 -6.44
N THR A 82 4.88 -0.69 -5.66
CA THR A 82 6.28 -0.34 -5.44
C THR A 82 6.91 -1.05 -4.23
N GLY A 83 6.09 -1.75 -3.44
CA GLY A 83 6.51 -2.55 -2.29
C GLY A 83 6.45 -1.81 -0.95
N SER A 84 5.65 -0.75 -0.86
CA SER A 84 5.42 0.03 0.36
C SER A 84 3.98 0.53 0.48
N TYR A 85 3.50 0.75 1.70
CA TYR A 85 2.20 1.37 2.01
C TYR A 85 2.02 2.76 1.39
N VAL A 86 3.13 3.44 1.09
CA VAL A 86 3.19 4.79 0.53
C VAL A 86 2.38 4.90 -0.78
N ASP A 87 2.30 3.80 -1.54
CA ASP A 87 1.53 3.69 -2.78
C ASP A 87 0.09 4.20 -2.62
N ARG A 88 -0.53 3.92 -1.46
CA ARG A 88 -1.89 4.38 -1.15
C ARG A 88 -1.98 5.90 -1.13
N GLY A 89 -1.02 6.56 -0.49
CA GLY A 89 -0.93 8.01 -0.41
C GLY A 89 -0.64 8.64 -1.76
N SER A 90 0.33 8.07 -2.50
CA SER A 90 0.70 8.60 -3.82
C SER A 90 -0.44 8.54 -4.83
N SER A 91 -1.21 7.46 -4.81
CA SER A 91 -2.42 7.31 -5.62
C SER A 91 -3.43 8.44 -5.37
N VAL A 92 -3.76 8.71 -4.11
CA VAL A 92 -4.70 9.79 -3.73
C VAL A 92 -4.13 11.17 -4.05
N MET A 93 -2.85 11.40 -3.76
CA MET A 93 -2.17 12.68 -3.98
C MET A 93 -2.12 13.03 -5.47
N VAL A 94 -1.68 12.12 -6.34
CA VAL A 94 -1.62 12.37 -7.78
C VAL A 94 -3.02 12.54 -8.38
N SER A 95 -4.01 11.81 -7.87
CA SER A 95 -5.38 11.87 -8.41
C SER A 95 -6.19 13.10 -7.97
N SER A 96 -5.91 13.64 -6.78
CA SER A 96 -6.83 14.60 -6.11
C SER A 96 -6.21 15.94 -5.77
N SER A 97 -4.87 16.06 -5.74
CA SER A 97 -4.23 17.31 -5.32
C SER A 97 -4.27 18.42 -6.36
N ASN A 98 -4.43 18.08 -7.64
CA ASN A 98 -4.32 18.99 -8.79
C ASN A 98 -3.00 19.79 -8.81
N ILE A 99 -1.94 19.27 -8.20
CA ILE A 99 -0.63 19.92 -8.15
C ILE A 99 0.29 19.29 -9.16
N ALA A 100 0.86 20.13 -10.01
CA ALA A 100 1.95 19.74 -10.88
C ALA A 100 3.22 19.55 -10.04
N ILE A 101 3.73 18.32 -9.99
CA ILE A 101 4.95 17.98 -9.27
C ILE A 101 6.05 17.69 -10.29
N GLU A 102 6.87 18.69 -10.56
CA GLU A 102 7.98 18.56 -11.52
C GLU A 102 9.26 18.01 -10.88
N GLU A 103 9.46 18.28 -9.58
CA GLU A 103 10.66 17.93 -8.82
C GLU A 103 10.30 17.22 -7.52
N LEU A 104 11.02 16.13 -7.22
CA LEU A 104 10.95 15.43 -5.95
C LEU A 104 12.32 15.43 -5.28
N GLU A 105 12.37 15.76 -3.99
CA GLU A 105 13.51 15.39 -3.17
C GLU A 105 13.46 13.88 -2.91
N PHE A 106 14.65 13.25 -2.86
CA PHE A 106 14.76 11.85 -2.49
C PHE A 106 14.40 11.66 -1.01
N LEU A 107 13.27 10.99 -0.80
CA LEU A 107 12.75 10.52 0.46
C LEU A 107 12.47 9.03 0.35
N GLN A 108 12.97 8.28 1.33
CA GLN A 108 12.88 6.83 1.35
C GLN A 108 11.42 6.36 1.25
N ASP A 109 11.16 5.36 0.40
CA ASP A 109 9.85 4.88 -0.04
C ASP A 109 8.95 5.88 -0.79
N VAL A 110 8.89 7.12 -0.33
CA VAL A 110 8.06 8.21 -0.85
C VAL A 110 8.37 8.49 -2.32
N THR A 111 9.64 8.71 -2.66
CA THR A 111 10.03 9.13 -4.00
C THR A 111 9.77 8.05 -5.04
N ILE A 112 10.09 6.79 -4.73
CA ILE A 112 9.84 5.68 -5.66
C ILE A 112 8.34 5.53 -5.92
N SER A 113 7.53 5.58 -4.86
CA SER A 113 6.08 5.53 -4.97
C SER A 113 5.57 6.69 -5.82
N LEU A 114 5.79 7.92 -5.38
CA LEU A 114 5.24 9.10 -6.01
C LEU A 114 5.68 9.25 -7.47
N ALA A 115 6.97 9.00 -7.79
CA ALA A 115 7.44 8.98 -9.17
C ALA A 115 6.73 7.92 -10.01
N SER A 116 6.46 6.73 -9.47
CA SER A 116 5.73 5.67 -10.20
C SER A 116 4.30 6.09 -10.56
N TYR A 117 3.61 6.80 -9.65
CA TYR A 117 2.25 7.29 -9.92
C TYR A 117 2.23 8.50 -10.85
N LEU A 118 3.19 9.43 -10.75
CA LEU A 118 3.33 10.55 -11.69
C LEU A 118 3.60 10.06 -13.12
N ILE A 119 4.50 9.09 -13.29
CA ILE A 119 4.74 8.46 -14.60
C ILE A 119 3.46 7.79 -15.12
N ALA A 120 2.68 7.15 -14.25
CA ALA A 120 1.42 6.51 -14.62
C ALA A 120 0.30 7.50 -14.96
N SER A 121 0.31 8.72 -14.40
CA SER A 121 -0.60 9.80 -14.79
C SER A 121 -0.26 10.38 -16.17
N GLY A 122 1.00 10.20 -16.60
CA GLY A 122 1.57 10.74 -17.83
C GLY A 122 2.40 12.00 -17.59
N GLU A 123 2.69 12.34 -16.34
CA GLU A 123 3.50 13.48 -15.96
C GLU A 123 5.00 13.16 -15.98
N GLY A 124 5.82 14.15 -16.33
CA GLY A 124 7.26 14.08 -16.23
C GLY A 124 7.72 14.57 -14.86
N VAL A 125 8.63 13.82 -14.23
CA VAL A 125 9.19 14.17 -12.92
C VAL A 125 10.70 13.98 -12.91
N ARG A 126 11.43 14.89 -12.25
CA ARG A 126 12.86 14.73 -11.96
C ARG A 126 13.08 14.57 -10.46
N VAL A 127 14.08 13.78 -10.09
CA VAL A 127 14.42 13.52 -8.69
C VAL A 127 15.76 14.17 -8.34
N ILE A 128 15.77 14.88 -7.22
CA ILE A 128 16.96 15.48 -6.62
C ILE A 128 17.40 14.57 -5.47
N VAL A 129 18.63 14.09 -5.53
CA VAL A 129 19.19 13.14 -4.58
C VAL A 129 20.32 13.81 -3.81
N ASN A 130 20.20 13.86 -2.49
CA ASN A 130 21.33 14.18 -1.62
C ASN A 130 22.26 12.96 -1.54
N PRO A 131 23.48 13.00 -2.10
CA PRO A 131 24.37 11.85 -2.15
C PRO A 131 24.87 11.40 -0.76
N GLU A 132 24.78 12.24 0.26
CA GLU A 132 25.24 11.93 1.62
C GLU A 132 24.23 11.11 2.43
N ARG A 133 22.95 11.12 2.03
CA ARG A 133 21.83 10.54 2.81
C ARG A 133 21.06 9.46 2.05
N VAL A 134 21.41 9.21 0.79
CA VAL A 134 20.65 8.30 -0.07
C VAL A 134 20.87 6.84 0.28
N ASP A 135 19.77 6.07 0.34
CA ASP A 135 19.85 4.61 0.35
C ASP A 135 20.20 4.11 -1.05
N VAL A 136 21.36 3.46 -1.19
CA VAL A 136 21.89 2.99 -2.48
C VAL A 136 20.94 1.99 -3.14
N SER A 137 20.26 1.13 -2.38
CA SER A 137 19.36 0.12 -2.94
C SER A 137 18.11 0.74 -3.55
N GLU A 138 17.58 1.78 -2.92
CA GLU A 138 16.44 2.55 -3.43
C GLU A 138 16.83 3.46 -4.60
N LEU A 139 18.01 4.06 -4.59
CA LEU A 139 18.54 4.79 -5.75
C LEU A 139 18.67 3.88 -6.99
N LEU A 140 19.17 2.66 -6.80
CA LEU A 140 19.26 1.66 -7.88
C LEU A 140 17.89 1.20 -8.37
N TYR A 141 16.87 1.19 -7.52
CA TYR A 141 15.50 0.93 -7.94
C TYR A 141 14.93 2.11 -8.73
N LEU A 142 15.12 3.33 -8.23
CA LEU A 142 14.64 4.57 -8.84
C LEU A 142 15.20 4.77 -10.25
N SER A 143 16.48 4.44 -10.48
CA SER A 143 17.10 4.54 -11.81
C SER A 143 16.43 3.67 -12.87
N GLN A 144 15.70 2.62 -12.48
CA GLN A 144 14.94 1.77 -13.41
C GLN A 144 13.65 2.43 -13.92
N LEU A 145 13.19 3.52 -13.29
CA LEU A 145 12.03 4.29 -13.75
C LEU A 145 12.35 5.17 -14.96
N ASN A 146 13.61 5.25 -15.40
CA ASN A 146 14.08 6.11 -16.51
C ASN A 146 13.70 7.60 -16.34
N ILE A 147 13.69 8.08 -15.10
CA ILE A 147 13.46 9.50 -14.77
C ILE A 147 14.80 10.24 -14.66
N PRO A 148 14.85 11.55 -14.96
CA PRO A 148 16.04 12.36 -14.70
C PRO A 148 16.36 12.39 -13.20
N ILE A 149 17.62 12.09 -12.85
CA ILE A 149 18.14 12.14 -11.48
C ILE A 149 19.29 13.15 -11.47
N SER A 150 19.20 14.15 -10.58
CA SER A 150 20.26 15.13 -10.30
C SER A 150 20.73 14.99 -8.86
N PHE A 151 22.00 15.28 -8.61
CA PHE A 151 22.56 15.28 -7.25
C PHE A 151 22.71 16.71 -6.73
N ASP A 152 22.04 17.00 -5.61
CA ASP A 152 22.03 18.32 -4.96
C ASP A 152 21.63 18.15 -3.49
N ILE A 153 21.97 19.12 -2.65
CA ILE A 153 21.65 19.17 -1.21
C ILE A 153 20.36 19.97 -0.97
N ARG A 154 19.85 20.68 -1.99
CA ARG A 154 18.59 21.43 -1.87
C ARG A 154 17.38 20.55 -1.57
N GLU A 155 16.47 21.09 -0.77
CA GLU A 155 15.15 20.52 -0.51
C GLU A 155 14.21 20.82 -1.69
N ALA A 156 13.32 19.88 -2.01
CA ALA A 156 12.37 20.01 -3.12
C ALA A 156 10.98 19.48 -2.77
N GLY A 157 9.99 19.92 -3.55
CA GLY A 157 8.57 19.75 -3.25
C GLY A 157 8.03 18.34 -3.41
N ALA A 158 8.08 17.53 -2.35
CA ALA A 158 7.02 16.57 -2.01
C ALA A 158 7.21 16.11 -0.57
N SER A 159 6.18 16.28 0.24
CA SER A 159 6.23 16.03 1.67
C SER A 159 5.32 14.87 2.03
N TYR A 160 5.87 13.92 2.79
CA TYR A 160 5.17 12.74 3.31
C TYR A 160 3.96 13.14 4.18
N GLU A 161 4.02 14.33 4.77
CA GLU A 161 3.00 14.98 5.60
C GLU A 161 1.82 15.57 4.80
N ASN A 162 1.83 15.47 3.46
CA ASN A 162 0.76 16.02 2.63
C ASN A 162 -0.62 15.42 3.01
N PRO A 163 -1.67 16.23 3.29
CA PRO A 163 -3.01 15.75 3.57
C PRO A 163 -3.55 14.66 2.64
N PHE A 164 -3.27 14.70 1.33
CA PHE A 164 -3.71 13.65 0.41
C PHE A 164 -3.00 12.31 0.65
N MET A 165 -1.74 12.34 1.11
CA MET A 165 -1.02 11.12 1.50
C MET A 165 -1.70 10.48 2.73
N ILE A 166 -2.06 11.30 3.71
CA ILE A 166 -2.78 10.88 4.93
C ILE A 166 -4.13 10.23 4.56
N GLU A 167 -4.87 10.81 3.61
CA GLU A 167 -6.12 10.22 3.10
C GLU A 167 -5.92 8.87 2.41
N GLY A 168 -4.78 8.63 1.77
CA GLY A 168 -4.44 7.29 1.27
C GLY A 168 -4.14 6.32 2.41
N PHE A 169 -3.37 6.73 3.43
CA PHE A 169 -2.97 5.86 4.53
C PHE A 169 -4.15 5.38 5.38
N LYS A 170 -5.18 6.22 5.56
CA LYS A 170 -6.37 5.86 6.34
C LYS A 170 -7.12 4.64 5.79
N THR A 171 -6.97 4.34 4.50
CA THR A 171 -7.59 3.17 3.85
C THR A 171 -7.11 1.84 4.41
N ILE A 172 -5.95 1.80 5.10
CA ILE A 172 -5.52 0.62 5.86
C ILE A 172 -6.55 0.30 6.95
N ALA A 173 -7.07 1.31 7.67
CA ALA A 173 -8.09 1.11 8.69
C ALA A 173 -9.40 0.56 8.10
N TYR A 174 -9.78 1.03 6.91
CA TYR A 174 -10.96 0.53 6.18
C TYR A 174 -10.81 -0.94 5.78
N GLU A 175 -9.63 -1.33 5.30
CA GLU A 175 -9.36 -2.74 5.00
C GLU A 175 -9.34 -3.62 6.25
N LEU A 176 -8.88 -3.08 7.38
CA LEU A 176 -8.97 -3.77 8.68
C LEU A 176 -10.41 -3.89 9.17
N TYR A 177 -11.28 -2.91 8.87
CA TYR A 177 -12.71 -3.01 9.15
C TYR A 177 -13.40 -4.06 8.26
N GLU A 178 -13.06 -4.12 6.97
CA GLU A 178 -13.60 -5.15 6.06
C GLU A 178 -13.15 -6.57 6.44
N PHE A 179 -12.07 -6.70 7.22
CA PHE A 179 -11.66 -7.98 7.75
C PHE A 179 -12.66 -8.51 8.79
N LYS A 180 -13.35 -9.60 8.43
CA LYS A 180 -14.37 -10.25 9.28
C LYS A 180 -13.82 -10.98 10.51
N GLY A 181 -12.52 -10.89 10.80
CA GLY A 181 -11.89 -11.49 11.96
C GLY A 181 -11.78 -10.51 13.13
N LYS A 182 -11.59 -11.04 14.34
CA LYS A 182 -11.37 -10.21 15.52
C LYS A 182 -9.91 -9.75 15.58
N PHE A 183 -9.70 -8.53 16.04
CA PHE A 183 -8.41 -8.02 16.49
C PHE A 183 -8.64 -6.99 17.60
N ASP A 184 -7.76 -6.95 18.58
CA ASP A 184 -7.85 -6.06 19.74
C ASP A 184 -7.00 -4.79 19.54
N GLY A 185 -6.01 -4.83 18.64
CA GLY A 185 -5.11 -3.71 18.40
C GLY A 185 -4.33 -3.77 17.09
N VAL A 186 -3.74 -2.65 16.73
CA VAL A 186 -2.85 -2.48 15.57
C VAL A 186 -1.52 -1.93 16.06
N VAL A 187 -0.44 -2.59 15.63
CA VAL A 187 0.94 -2.24 15.96
C VAL A 187 1.58 -1.63 14.73
N ILE A 188 1.96 -0.36 14.85
CA ILE A 188 2.41 0.49 13.75
C ILE A 188 3.86 0.90 14.03
N PRO A 189 4.79 0.57 13.13
CA PRO A 189 6.15 1.08 13.24
C PRO A 189 6.15 2.58 12.98
N SER A 190 6.73 3.36 13.89
CA SER A 190 6.60 4.81 13.87
C SER A 190 7.94 5.49 14.05
N GLU A 191 8.23 6.42 13.13
CA GLU A 191 9.32 7.41 13.24
C GLU A 191 8.72 8.82 13.35
N SER A 192 8.06 9.31 12.29
CA SER A 192 7.40 10.62 12.30
C SER A 192 5.97 10.58 12.85
N GLY A 193 5.31 9.42 12.85
CA GLY A 193 3.91 9.26 13.29
C GLY A 193 2.84 9.51 12.22
N ILE A 194 3.19 9.98 11.01
CA ILE A 194 2.19 10.33 9.98
C ILE A 194 1.36 9.12 9.51
N LEU A 195 1.99 7.96 9.31
CA LEU A 195 1.25 6.72 8.98
C LEU A 195 0.25 6.37 10.08
N ALA A 196 0.68 6.44 11.33
CA ALA A 196 -0.18 6.18 12.47
C ALA A 196 -1.33 7.19 12.54
N TYR A 197 -1.06 8.46 12.26
CA TYR A 197 -2.09 9.48 12.18
C TYR A 197 -3.15 9.16 11.12
N GLY A 198 -2.74 8.80 9.90
CA GLY A 198 -3.67 8.40 8.85
C GLY A 198 -4.53 7.20 9.25
N ILE A 199 -3.93 6.17 9.85
CA ILE A 199 -4.65 4.98 10.33
C ILE A 199 -5.64 5.35 11.45
N ILE A 200 -5.21 6.15 12.43
CA ILE A 200 -6.07 6.66 13.52
C ILE A 200 -7.24 7.46 12.94
N LYS A 201 -6.98 8.34 11.97
CA LYS A 201 -8.03 9.10 11.28
C LYS A 201 -9.06 8.16 10.65
N GLY A 202 -8.61 7.13 9.93
CA GLY A 202 -9.50 6.14 9.34
C GLY A 202 -10.37 5.41 10.36
N PHE A 203 -9.80 4.98 11.49
CA PHE A 203 -10.58 4.38 12.57
C PHE A 203 -11.55 5.34 13.23
N ARG A 204 -11.18 6.62 13.42
CA ARG A 204 -12.08 7.63 13.97
C ARG A 204 -13.26 7.91 13.05
N GLU A 205 -13.05 7.95 11.74
CA GLU A 205 -14.13 8.10 10.77
C GLU A 205 -15.07 6.88 10.79
N LEU A 206 -14.53 5.66 10.91
CA LEU A 206 -15.33 4.45 11.09
C LEU A 206 -16.13 4.48 12.40
N GLU A 207 -15.55 5.00 13.48
CA GLU A 207 -16.21 5.16 14.77
C GLU A 207 -17.31 6.24 14.73
N GLU A 208 -17.06 7.37 14.05
CA GLU A 208 -18.04 8.44 13.83
C GLU A 208 -19.24 7.95 13.01
N MET A 209 -19.01 7.07 12.03
CA MET A 209 -20.08 6.38 11.29
C MET A 209 -20.76 5.26 12.09
N GLY A 210 -20.30 4.95 13.31
CA GLY A 210 -20.85 3.89 14.15
C GLY A 210 -20.55 2.47 13.66
N LEU A 211 -19.55 2.29 12.79
CA LEU A 211 -19.23 1.00 12.15
C LEU A 211 -18.36 0.10 13.01
N MET A 212 -17.37 0.68 13.69
CA MET A 212 -16.54 -0.04 14.66
C MET A 212 -15.95 0.92 15.69
N LYS A 213 -15.61 0.40 16.88
CA LYS A 213 -14.80 1.14 17.85
C LYS A 213 -13.35 1.14 17.41
N MET A 214 -12.63 2.23 17.71
CA MET A 214 -11.20 2.26 17.42
C MET A 214 -10.45 1.18 18.23
N PRO A 215 -9.61 0.35 17.59
CA PRO A 215 -8.80 -0.66 18.27
C PRO A 215 -7.65 0.00 19.06
N GLN A 216 -6.97 -0.75 19.91
CA GLN A 216 -5.76 -0.22 20.57
C GLN A 216 -4.67 0.06 19.54
N ILE A 217 -4.07 1.25 19.56
CA ILE A 217 -2.98 1.61 18.66
C ILE A 217 -1.66 1.62 19.42
N TYR A 218 -0.69 0.83 18.95
CA TYR A 218 0.68 0.80 19.49
C TYR A 218 1.66 1.35 18.46
N LEU A 219 2.37 2.42 18.83
CA LEU A 219 3.47 3.00 18.08
C LEU A 219 4.77 2.36 18.58
N VAL A 220 5.48 1.67 17.69
CA VAL A 220 6.74 0.99 18.06
C VAL A 220 7.95 1.71 17.49
N HIS A 221 9.02 1.78 18.30
CA HIS A 221 10.28 2.44 17.97
C HIS A 221 11.48 1.75 18.66
N TYR A 222 12.72 2.02 18.21
CA TYR A 222 13.93 1.44 18.83
C TYR A 222 14.22 2.05 20.22
N SER A 223 14.33 3.38 20.31
CA SER A 223 14.56 4.09 21.58
C SER A 223 13.96 5.49 21.49
N GLY A 224 13.14 5.85 22.47
CA GLY A 224 12.47 7.15 22.64
C GLY A 224 11.89 7.79 21.36
N ILE A 225 10.64 7.47 21.00
CA ILE A 225 9.88 8.32 20.07
C ILE A 225 9.23 9.44 20.88
N GLY A 226 9.51 10.69 20.50
CA GLY A 226 9.05 11.88 21.21
C GLY A 226 8.75 13.02 20.24
N GLY A 227 8.42 14.17 20.80
CA GLY A 227 8.00 15.34 20.04
C GLY A 227 6.50 15.57 20.10
N GLU A 228 6.09 16.81 19.82
CA GLU A 228 4.71 17.26 20.02
C GLU A 228 3.70 16.42 19.23
N PHE A 229 4.06 15.97 18.02
CA PHE A 229 3.18 15.18 17.18
C PHE A 229 2.88 13.80 17.79
N ILE A 230 3.88 13.15 18.40
CA ILE A 230 3.72 11.86 19.08
C ILE A 230 2.87 12.01 20.34
N GLU A 231 3.08 13.07 21.13
CA GLU A 231 2.23 13.37 22.29
C GLU A 231 0.79 13.65 21.87
N PHE A 232 0.59 14.31 20.72
CA PHE A 232 -0.73 14.44 20.13
C PHE A 232 -1.34 13.08 19.77
N LEU A 233 -0.61 12.17 19.13
CA LEU A 233 -1.12 10.81 18.85
C LEU A 233 -1.49 10.06 20.13
N LYS A 234 -0.72 10.21 21.21
CA LYS A 234 -1.06 9.66 22.53
C LYS A 234 -2.35 10.26 23.09
N SER A 235 -2.57 11.57 22.90
CA SER A 235 -3.83 12.21 23.27
C SER A 235 -5.04 11.68 22.49
N LEU A 236 -4.81 11.13 21.29
CA LEU A 236 -5.82 10.41 20.49
C LEU A 236 -5.98 8.93 20.91
N GLY A 237 -5.30 8.47 21.97
CA GLY A 237 -5.41 7.12 22.50
C GLY A 237 -4.31 6.15 22.05
N ALA A 238 -3.30 6.61 21.30
CA ALA A 238 -2.15 5.77 20.95
C ALA A 238 -1.25 5.51 22.17
N ARG A 239 -0.62 4.34 22.18
CA ARG A 239 0.39 3.94 23.17
C ARG A 239 1.73 3.79 22.48
N THR A 240 2.83 4.00 23.20
CA THR A 240 4.18 3.78 22.66
C THR A 240 4.82 2.54 23.29
N MET A 241 5.62 1.82 22.51
CA MET A 241 6.38 0.67 22.98
C MET A 241 7.78 0.69 22.35
N SER A 242 8.82 0.67 23.18
CA SER A 242 10.21 0.57 22.73
C SER A 242 10.66 -0.88 22.62
N LEU A 243 11.44 -1.20 21.60
CA LEU A 243 11.91 -2.56 21.32
C LEU A 243 13.44 -2.56 21.25
N ASP A 244 14.06 -3.56 21.88
CA ASP A 244 15.50 -3.76 21.77
C ASP A 244 15.89 -4.16 20.34
N THR A 245 16.99 -3.59 19.86
CA THR A 245 17.50 -3.86 18.50
C THR A 245 17.70 -5.35 18.25
N LYS A 246 18.15 -6.10 19.28
CA LYS A 246 18.33 -7.55 19.20
C LYS A 246 17.03 -8.27 18.80
N ASP A 247 15.92 -7.95 19.46
CA ASP A 247 14.64 -8.61 19.25
C ASP A 247 14.04 -8.30 17.87
N VAL A 248 14.28 -7.07 17.40
CA VAL A 248 13.90 -6.65 16.04
C VAL A 248 14.70 -7.44 15.00
N MET A 249 16.01 -7.62 15.21
CA MET A 249 16.85 -8.38 14.29
C MET A 249 16.51 -9.87 14.27
N GLU A 250 16.21 -10.46 15.43
CA GLU A 250 15.72 -11.85 15.51
C GLU A 250 14.38 -12.01 14.75
N SER A 251 13.46 -11.06 14.91
CA SER A 251 12.18 -11.04 14.19
C SER A 251 12.35 -10.87 12.69
N LEU A 252 13.31 -10.02 12.26
CA LEU A 252 13.65 -9.82 10.87
C LEU A 252 14.16 -11.12 10.22
N ILE A 253 15.08 -11.84 10.88
CA ILE A 253 15.59 -13.13 10.42
C ILE A 253 14.45 -14.17 10.36
N LYS A 254 13.57 -14.18 11.35
CA LYS A 254 12.40 -15.06 11.40
C LYS A 254 11.46 -14.84 10.21
N LEU A 255 11.11 -13.58 9.93
CA LEU A 255 10.29 -13.23 8.76
C LEU A 255 10.98 -13.62 7.45
N ALA A 256 12.29 -13.40 7.33
CA ALA A 256 13.06 -13.78 6.15
C ALA A 256 13.06 -15.31 5.91
N LYS A 257 13.19 -16.13 6.97
CA LYS A 257 13.06 -17.60 6.88
C LYS A 257 11.69 -18.06 6.40
N LEU A 258 10.65 -17.26 6.64
CA LEU A 258 9.28 -17.48 6.15
C LEU A 258 9.05 -16.88 4.74
N GLY A 259 10.09 -16.36 4.09
CA GLY A 259 10.02 -15.76 2.75
C GLY A 259 9.41 -14.36 2.72
N ILE A 260 9.29 -13.70 3.88
CA ILE A 260 8.79 -12.33 4.02
C ILE A 260 9.98 -11.41 4.29
N TYR A 261 10.42 -10.71 3.24
CA TYR A 261 11.53 -9.76 3.33
C TYR A 261 10.96 -8.39 3.62
N VAL A 262 11.29 -7.83 4.77
CA VAL A 262 10.78 -6.54 5.24
C VAL A 262 11.93 -5.62 5.64
N LYS A 263 11.64 -4.33 5.80
CA LYS A 263 12.56 -3.40 6.45
C LYS A 263 12.68 -3.69 7.94
N PRO A 264 13.81 -3.36 8.60
CA PRO A 264 13.96 -3.51 10.04
C PRO A 264 12.82 -2.85 10.84
N ILE A 265 12.35 -1.68 10.40
CA ILE A 265 11.23 -0.98 11.04
C ILE A 265 9.94 -1.82 11.02
N SER A 266 9.65 -2.53 9.93
CA SER A 266 8.48 -3.41 9.83
C SER A 266 8.61 -4.65 10.73
N ALA A 267 9.83 -5.19 10.87
CA ALA A 267 10.08 -6.31 11.78
C ALA A 267 9.85 -5.95 13.26
N MET A 268 9.97 -4.67 13.60
CA MET A 268 9.68 -4.16 14.94
C MET A 268 8.19 -4.29 15.30
N ALA A 269 7.29 -3.96 14.38
CA ALA A 269 5.85 -4.10 14.58
C ALA A 269 5.46 -5.57 14.78
N TYR A 270 6.08 -6.47 14.00
CA TYR A 270 5.93 -7.91 14.18
C TYR A 270 6.42 -8.38 15.57
N SER A 271 7.62 -7.93 15.97
CA SER A 271 8.21 -8.27 17.27
C SER A 271 7.29 -7.86 18.43
N ALA A 272 6.77 -6.63 18.39
CA ALA A 272 5.87 -6.12 19.41
C ALA A 272 4.51 -6.84 19.43
N ALA A 273 3.89 -7.05 18.27
CA ALA A 273 2.63 -7.79 18.19
C ALA A 273 2.76 -9.22 18.75
N SER A 274 3.90 -9.88 18.49
CA SER A 274 4.17 -11.21 19.04
C SER A 274 4.24 -11.27 20.57
N ARG A 275 4.50 -10.14 21.24
CA ARG A 275 4.50 -10.00 22.71
C ARG A 275 3.12 -9.66 23.27
N LEU A 276 2.34 -8.87 22.53
CA LEU A 276 1.02 -8.38 22.96
C LEU A 276 -0.07 -9.45 22.85
N GLY A 277 0.08 -10.41 21.92
CA GLY A 277 -0.82 -11.56 21.77
C GLY A 277 -1.27 -11.80 20.33
N SER A 278 -2.06 -12.86 20.12
CA SER A 278 -2.46 -13.31 18.77
C SER A 278 -3.43 -12.37 18.06
N GLU A 279 -4.12 -11.50 18.79
CA GLU A 279 -5.16 -10.62 18.26
C GLU A 279 -4.67 -9.20 17.95
N TYR A 280 -3.34 -9.00 17.88
CA TYR A 280 -2.74 -7.73 17.45
C TYR A 280 -2.25 -7.82 16.01
N VAL A 281 -2.66 -6.84 15.19
CA VAL A 281 -2.23 -6.71 13.81
C VAL A 281 -0.86 -6.05 13.75
N ALA A 282 0.16 -6.76 13.29
CA ALA A 282 1.45 -6.19 12.93
C ALA A 282 1.41 -5.60 11.52
N LEU A 283 1.69 -4.30 11.39
CA LEU A 283 1.79 -3.65 10.10
C LEU A 283 3.20 -3.79 9.51
N LEU A 284 3.33 -4.51 8.40
CA LEU A 284 4.59 -4.62 7.66
C LEU A 284 4.62 -3.57 6.54
N THR A 285 5.20 -2.41 6.85
CA THR A 285 5.12 -1.21 6.01
C THR A 285 5.84 -1.30 4.66
N GLY A 286 6.98 -1.99 4.57
CA GLY A 286 7.73 -2.02 3.31
C GLY A 286 8.80 -3.11 3.25
N SER A 287 9.27 -3.39 2.04
CA SER A 287 10.31 -4.39 1.78
C SER A 287 11.67 -3.76 1.48
N SER A 288 12.72 -4.26 2.13
CA SER A 288 14.12 -3.98 1.75
C SER A 288 14.51 -4.68 0.44
N MET A 289 13.87 -5.81 0.12
CA MET A 289 14.03 -6.48 -1.17
C MET A 289 12.81 -6.18 -2.02
N ARG A 290 12.75 -4.95 -2.55
CA ARG A 290 11.85 -4.65 -3.65
C ARG A 290 12.22 -5.60 -4.78
N ARG A 291 11.34 -6.56 -5.09
CA ARG A 291 11.57 -7.44 -6.24
C ARG A 291 11.78 -6.52 -7.44
N TRP A 292 12.90 -6.67 -8.16
CA TRP A 292 13.10 -6.09 -9.49
C TRP A 292 12.03 -6.68 -10.42
N ARG A 293 10.81 -6.14 -10.30
CA ARG A 293 9.72 -6.37 -11.22
C ARG A 293 10.08 -5.56 -12.44
N ASN A 294 10.11 -6.20 -13.60
CA ASN A 294 10.14 -5.49 -14.87
C ASN A 294 8.94 -4.52 -14.88
N LEU A 295 9.18 -3.22 -14.68
CA LEU A 295 8.17 -2.16 -14.58
C LEU A 295 7.30 -2.04 -15.84
N ASN A 296 7.67 -2.73 -16.93
CA ASN A 296 6.78 -3.10 -18.04
C ASN A 296 5.48 -3.84 -17.60
N SER A 297 5.34 -4.22 -16.32
CA SER A 297 4.12 -4.74 -15.70
C SER A 297 3.19 -3.68 -15.10
N LEU A 298 3.61 -2.41 -14.97
CA LEU A 298 2.74 -1.28 -14.58
C LEU A 298 1.88 -0.77 -15.75
N ALA A 299 2.17 -1.24 -16.96
CA ALA A 299 1.32 -0.99 -18.12
C ALA A 299 -0.06 -1.67 -17.94
N PRO A 300 -1.15 -1.04 -18.40
CA PRO A 300 -2.48 -1.64 -18.41
C PRO A 300 -2.46 -3.06 -19.01
N LEU A 301 -3.37 -3.93 -18.53
CA LEU A 301 -3.52 -5.28 -19.09
C LEU A 301 -3.70 -5.19 -20.61
N THR A 302 -2.90 -5.96 -21.36
CA THR A 302 -3.08 -6.06 -22.81
C THR A 302 -4.41 -6.75 -23.13
N GLU A 303 -4.93 -6.54 -24.34
CA GLU A 303 -6.18 -7.16 -24.79
C GLU A 303 -6.16 -8.69 -24.63
N LEU A 304 -5.03 -9.33 -24.97
CA LEU A 304 -4.83 -10.76 -24.78
C LEU A 304 -4.92 -11.17 -23.31
N GLN A 305 -4.35 -10.37 -22.40
CA GLN A 305 -4.41 -10.65 -20.96
C GLN A 305 -5.85 -10.55 -20.43
N ARG A 306 -6.62 -9.54 -20.86
CA ARG A 306 -8.04 -9.40 -20.47
C ARG A 306 -8.87 -10.59 -20.94
N ARG A 307 -8.71 -10.97 -22.22
CA ARG A 307 -9.42 -12.12 -22.81
C ARG A 307 -9.06 -13.45 -22.11
N ILE A 308 -7.80 -13.62 -21.69
CA ILE A 308 -7.40 -14.79 -20.88
C ILE A 308 -8.14 -14.79 -19.53
N LEU A 309 -8.21 -13.66 -18.84
CA LEU A 309 -8.91 -13.56 -17.55
C LEU A 309 -10.42 -13.84 -17.71
N GLU A 310 -11.05 -13.35 -18.79
CA GLU A 310 -12.45 -13.63 -19.12
C GLU A 310 -12.70 -15.12 -19.36
N VAL A 311 -11.85 -15.79 -20.14
CA VAL A 311 -11.96 -17.24 -20.37
C VAL A 311 -11.85 -18.01 -19.05
N MET A 312 -11.00 -17.54 -18.14
CA MET A 312 -10.77 -18.20 -16.85
C MET A 312 -11.80 -17.84 -15.76
N ARG A 313 -12.69 -16.84 -15.98
CA ARG A 313 -13.70 -16.38 -15.00
C ARG A 313 -14.70 -17.46 -14.60
N LYS A 314 -14.90 -18.49 -15.42
CA LYS A 314 -15.80 -19.62 -15.12
C LYS A 314 -15.33 -20.53 -13.97
N GLY A 315 -14.21 -20.20 -13.32
CA GLY A 315 -13.78 -20.81 -12.06
C GLY A 315 -13.14 -22.19 -12.21
N GLU A 316 -12.91 -22.64 -13.45
CA GLU A 316 -12.27 -23.91 -13.76
C GLU A 316 -10.74 -23.77 -13.84
N GLU A 317 -10.03 -24.81 -13.43
CA GLU A 317 -8.61 -24.93 -13.70
C GLU A 317 -8.38 -25.30 -15.16
N MET A 318 -7.50 -24.55 -15.83
CA MET A 318 -7.27 -24.74 -17.26
C MET A 318 -5.78 -24.88 -17.56
N THR A 319 -5.44 -25.74 -18.51
CA THR A 319 -4.10 -25.76 -19.10
C THR A 319 -3.93 -24.58 -20.07
N ALA A 320 -2.69 -24.14 -20.30
CA ALA A 320 -2.40 -23.10 -21.31
C ALA A 320 -2.94 -23.46 -22.70
N TYR A 321 -3.01 -24.75 -23.05
CA TYR A 321 -3.57 -25.22 -24.32
C TYR A 321 -5.09 -25.01 -24.40
N GLN A 322 -5.82 -25.29 -23.31
CA GLN A 322 -7.27 -25.05 -23.24
C GLN A 322 -7.58 -23.55 -23.31
N ILE A 323 -6.82 -22.74 -22.56
CA ILE A 323 -6.93 -21.27 -22.59
C ILE A 323 -6.67 -20.76 -24.02
N TRP A 324 -5.61 -21.24 -24.66
CA TRP A 324 -5.28 -20.87 -26.03
C TRP A 324 -6.39 -21.20 -27.04
N ARG A 325 -7.01 -22.38 -26.94
CA ARG A 325 -8.14 -22.76 -27.80
C ARG A 325 -9.37 -21.88 -27.60
N LEU A 326 -9.66 -21.47 -26.36
CA LEU A 326 -10.85 -20.70 -26.02
C LEU A 326 -10.70 -19.20 -26.27
N VAL A 327 -9.49 -18.66 -26.07
CA VAL A 327 -9.22 -17.25 -26.36
C VAL A 327 -9.30 -16.98 -27.85
N GLY A 328 -8.68 -17.83 -28.69
CA GLY A 328 -8.64 -17.66 -30.14
C GLY A 328 -7.80 -16.46 -30.61
N GLY A 329 -7.30 -16.46 -31.85
CA GLY A 329 -6.58 -15.31 -32.43
C GLY A 329 -5.24 -14.95 -31.80
N ALA A 330 -4.65 -15.83 -30.97
CA ALA A 330 -3.33 -15.67 -30.38
C ALA A 330 -2.47 -16.92 -30.61
N THR A 331 -1.15 -16.79 -30.56
CA THR A 331 -0.26 -17.97 -30.60
C THR A 331 -0.19 -18.62 -29.22
N LEU A 332 0.05 -19.94 -29.18
CA LEU A 332 0.20 -20.68 -27.91
C LEU A 332 1.36 -20.09 -27.06
N GLN A 333 2.44 -19.67 -27.70
CA GLN A 333 3.56 -18.98 -27.04
C GLN A 333 3.15 -17.62 -26.47
N GLY A 334 2.29 -16.87 -27.17
CA GLY A 334 1.70 -15.62 -26.67
C GLY A 334 0.87 -15.84 -25.40
N VAL A 335 0.08 -16.91 -25.36
CA VAL A 335 -0.70 -17.29 -24.18
C VAL A 335 0.21 -17.66 -23.00
N TYR A 336 1.30 -18.40 -23.22
CA TYR A 336 2.27 -18.69 -22.15
C TYR A 336 2.93 -17.41 -21.60
N LYS A 337 3.33 -16.47 -22.46
CA LYS A 337 3.91 -15.19 -22.03
C LYS A 337 2.89 -14.36 -21.24
N ALA A 338 1.64 -14.30 -21.70
CA ALA A 338 0.57 -13.57 -21.02
C ALA A 338 0.23 -14.18 -19.66
N LEU A 339 0.13 -15.51 -19.56
CA LEU A 339 -0.09 -16.22 -18.30
C LEU A 339 1.05 -16.01 -17.31
N LEU A 340 2.31 -16.01 -17.78
CA LEU A 340 3.45 -15.70 -16.94
C LEU A 340 3.37 -14.27 -16.38
N LYS A 341 2.97 -13.29 -17.20
CA LYS A 341 2.79 -11.90 -16.77
C LYS A 341 1.62 -11.78 -15.77
N LEU A 342 0.48 -12.40 -16.05
CA LEU A 342 -0.68 -12.45 -15.15
C LEU A 342 -0.35 -13.14 -13.80
N SER A 343 0.46 -14.20 -13.81
CA SER A 343 0.95 -14.83 -12.59
C SER A 343 1.91 -13.95 -11.80
N ARG A 344 2.77 -13.19 -12.48
CA ARG A 344 3.64 -12.19 -11.82
C ARG A 344 2.84 -11.05 -11.19
N MET A 345 1.70 -10.70 -11.79
CA MET A 345 0.75 -9.71 -11.29
C MET A 345 -0.16 -10.26 -10.16
N GLY A 346 -0.06 -11.55 -9.81
CA GLY A 346 -0.90 -12.15 -8.76
C GLY A 346 -2.36 -12.40 -9.18
N LEU A 347 -2.69 -12.32 -10.47
CA LEU A 347 -4.06 -12.55 -10.97
C LEU A 347 -4.31 -14.03 -11.28
N VAL A 348 -3.26 -14.79 -11.58
CA VAL A 348 -3.33 -16.20 -11.98
C VAL A 348 -2.32 -17.02 -11.19
N SER A 349 -2.78 -18.06 -10.48
CA SER A 349 -1.89 -19.06 -9.89
C SER A 349 -1.62 -20.20 -10.89
N SER A 350 -0.52 -20.91 -10.68
CA SER A 350 -0.20 -22.10 -11.48
C SER A 350 0.28 -23.25 -10.60
N GLU A 351 -0.16 -24.46 -10.90
CA GLU A 351 0.21 -25.69 -10.19
C GLU A 351 0.55 -26.79 -11.21
N ARG A 352 1.40 -27.77 -10.84
CA ARG A 352 1.63 -28.95 -11.67
C ARG A 352 0.76 -30.10 -11.15
N LYS A 353 -0.18 -30.58 -11.97
CA LYS A 353 -1.06 -31.71 -11.63
C LYS A 353 -0.87 -32.88 -12.57
N LEU A 354 -1.06 -34.08 -12.04
CA LEU A 354 -1.04 -35.31 -12.83
C LEU A 354 -2.35 -35.42 -13.60
N HIS A 355 -2.27 -35.40 -14.93
CA HIS A 355 -3.44 -35.55 -15.79
C HIS A 355 -3.21 -36.66 -16.81
N LYS A 356 -4.00 -37.75 -16.72
CA LYS A 356 -3.94 -38.92 -17.61
C LYS A 356 -2.50 -39.40 -17.88
N ARG A 357 -1.72 -39.63 -16.81
CA ARG A 357 -0.32 -40.14 -16.81
C ARG A 357 0.79 -39.15 -17.23
N ARG A 358 0.51 -37.86 -17.40
CA ARG A 358 1.54 -36.82 -17.60
C ARG A 358 1.34 -35.64 -16.66
N MET A 359 2.42 -35.11 -16.11
CA MET A 359 2.39 -33.88 -15.33
C MET A 359 2.12 -32.68 -16.25
N LYS A 360 1.04 -31.95 -15.99
CA LYS A 360 0.68 -30.74 -16.75
C LYS A 360 0.59 -29.55 -15.81
N ARG A 361 1.02 -28.38 -16.28
CA ARG A 361 0.81 -27.13 -15.57
C ARG A 361 -0.61 -26.64 -15.84
N VAL A 362 -1.37 -26.47 -14.77
CA VAL A 362 -2.72 -25.89 -14.78
C VAL A 362 -2.67 -24.50 -14.16
N TYR A 363 -3.54 -23.63 -14.63
CA TYR A 363 -3.67 -22.25 -14.20
C TYR A 363 -5.07 -22.03 -13.64
N ARG A 364 -5.17 -21.20 -12.60
CA ARG A 364 -6.44 -20.83 -11.97
C ARG A 364 -6.42 -19.34 -11.69
N LEU A 365 -7.55 -18.67 -11.81
CA LEU A 365 -7.68 -17.33 -11.25
C LEU A 365 -7.46 -17.40 -9.74
N ILE A 366 -6.67 -16.48 -9.22
CA ILE A 366 -6.62 -16.26 -7.78
C ILE A 366 -7.95 -15.58 -7.46
N LYS A 367 -8.90 -16.35 -6.91
CA LYS A 367 -10.16 -15.79 -6.43
C LYS A 367 -9.79 -14.76 -5.36
N SER A 368 -10.11 -13.49 -5.58
CA SER A 368 -10.27 -12.57 -4.47
C SER A 368 -11.25 -13.23 -3.51
N THR A 369 -10.85 -13.40 -2.26
CA THR A 369 -11.67 -14.01 -1.23
C THR A 369 -12.75 -13.03 -0.79
N THR A 370 -13.69 -12.74 -1.70
CA THR A 370 -15.01 -12.17 -1.42
C THR A 370 -15.99 -12.62 -2.51
N CYS A 371 -16.90 -13.51 -2.10
CA CYS A 371 -18.19 -13.86 -2.72
C CYS A 371 -18.90 -12.67 -3.39
N SER A 372 -19.92 -12.80 -4.25
CA SER A 372 -20.56 -13.87 -5.01
C SER A 372 -21.76 -13.20 -5.69
N LYS A 373 -21.98 -13.50 -6.98
CA LYS A 373 -23.27 -13.49 -7.70
C LYS A 373 -23.98 -12.14 -7.96
N GLU A 374 -24.36 -12.01 -9.23
CA GLU A 374 -25.30 -11.04 -9.82
C GLU A 374 -24.70 -9.62 -9.89
N VAL A 375 -24.59 -8.95 -11.05
CA VAL A 375 -25.62 -8.72 -12.06
C VAL A 375 -24.93 -8.42 -13.41
N ILE A 376 -25.40 -9.15 -14.43
CA ILE A 376 -25.61 -8.84 -15.88
C ILE A 376 -24.64 -7.87 -16.56
#